data_AF-A0A813CZT0-F1
#
_entry.id   AF-A0A813CZT0-F1
#
_cell.length_a   1.000
_cell.length_b   1.000
_cell.length_c   1.000
_cell.angle_alpha   90.00
_cell.angle_beta   90.00
_cell.angle_gamma   90.00
#
_symmetry.space_group_name_H-M   'P 1'
#
loop_
_entity.id
_entity.type
_entity.pdbx_description
1 polymer ?
#
loop_
_entity_poly.entity_id
_entity_poly.type
_entity_poly.pdbx_seq_one_letter_code
_entity_poly.pdbx_strand_id
1 'polypeptide(L)'
;MSQLCFAVAVVLASVANLASSSCSTPRELNCGGSQDFTLETGGCAQFSGIPTAAAVCEINASTATTGSLCWFPGGKDVSLCFVGQCWSDVGDNSLPITNWQKVPNENTLKMTNLHVSKCGLQISGFSYCCKATGAKNRTSTQHKATSATTTALVGKPLLRNSAFVETHDSATGFLSDMNPINKWARTQTVGFAPQLDCGARALDMRLHDAIGDGARIQFHHGPVVILGMTVDNTLPAIIDWCREHPSELVIVYLSHCTSGGILQLQAGSRSDESDVGTGVVVNTTDRKCADANFLAPFQELNVRVLMDSGHVNSMTLEEAKEVAGLERGGMLLGITEDSMNENWDPSITWTGQRCGPGEGPWQKLWGYVGTTLGSQQGTLNQVQSFWQESGTTAELMFWNIIKYNEQSQINHFVLEQIRNGAYEGVNFLEVNNICAHGPEIAEAIGTTVSALDKQRCQAACGSPRYEAECKKFPEDLIQY
;
A
#
# COMPACT_ATOMS: atom_id res chain seq x y z
N MET A 1 26.08 -44.83 38.34
CA MET A 1 26.10 -44.01 37.11
C MET A 1 25.45 -42.68 37.47
N SER A 2 26.27 -41.68 37.76
CA SER A 2 25.83 -40.39 38.30
C SER A 2 25.86 -39.37 37.17
N GLN A 3 24.69 -38.92 36.71
CA GLN A 3 24.57 -37.87 35.70
C GLN A 3 24.77 -36.49 36.36
N LEU A 4 25.88 -35.82 36.02
CA LEU A 4 26.06 -34.40 36.28
C LEU A 4 25.17 -33.60 35.32
N CYS A 5 24.23 -32.84 35.89
CA CYS A 5 23.56 -31.74 35.18
C CYS A 5 24.38 -30.47 35.38
N PHE A 6 24.93 -29.91 34.29
CA PHE A 6 25.46 -28.55 34.29
C PHE A 6 24.30 -27.56 34.06
N ALA A 7 23.86 -26.90 35.12
CA ALA A 7 23.01 -25.73 35.01
C ALA A 7 23.92 -24.51 34.78
N VAL A 8 23.96 -24.01 33.53
CA VAL A 8 24.57 -22.71 33.22
C VAL A 8 23.52 -21.64 33.55
N ALA A 9 23.67 -21.00 34.70
CA ALA A 9 22.93 -19.81 35.06
C ALA A 9 23.42 -18.65 34.18
N VAL A 10 22.71 -18.37 33.08
CA VAL A 10 22.87 -17.11 32.35
C VAL A 10 22.20 -16.02 33.18
N VAL A 11 23.03 -15.23 33.86
CA VAL A 11 22.61 -14.00 34.50
C VAL A 11 22.25 -13.01 33.39
N LEU A 12 20.95 -12.86 33.11
CA LEU A 12 20.41 -11.73 32.35
C LEU A 12 20.54 -10.48 33.22
N ALA A 13 21.72 -9.87 33.18
CA ALA A 13 21.90 -8.50 33.62
C ALA A 13 21.17 -7.59 32.62
N SER A 14 20.20 -6.84 33.11
CA SER A 14 19.49 -5.80 32.39
C SER A 14 20.48 -4.80 31.76
N VAL A 15 20.50 -4.75 30.43
CA VAL A 15 21.26 -3.78 29.62
C VAL A 15 20.57 -2.40 29.60
N ALA A 16 19.90 -2.01 30.69
CA ALA A 16 19.14 -0.76 30.78
C ALA A 16 19.92 0.39 31.44
N ASN A 17 21.25 0.28 31.53
CA ASN A 17 22.13 1.33 32.09
C ASN A 17 23.38 1.56 31.22
N LEU A 18 23.23 1.58 29.90
CA LEU A 18 24.19 2.28 29.06
C LEU A 18 23.80 3.76 29.08
N ALA A 19 24.75 4.55 29.57
CA ALA A 19 24.68 5.98 29.81
C ALA A 19 23.92 6.74 28.72
N SER A 20 23.23 7.80 29.13
CA SER A 20 22.94 8.94 28.27
C SER A 20 24.27 9.56 27.82
N SER A 21 24.98 8.90 26.90
CA SER A 21 26.08 9.52 26.18
C SER A 21 25.46 10.64 25.37
N SER A 22 25.71 11.87 25.80
CA SER A 22 25.48 13.05 24.98
C SER A 22 26.06 12.77 23.60
N CYS A 23 25.28 12.96 22.54
CA CYS A 23 25.79 12.81 21.19
C CYS A 23 27.03 13.68 21.01
N SER A 24 28.03 13.18 20.30
CA SER A 24 29.11 14.03 19.84
C SER A 24 28.53 15.14 18.96
N THR A 25 29.16 16.30 18.97
CA THR A 25 28.78 17.43 18.11
C THR A 25 29.91 17.65 17.10
N PRO A 26 29.92 16.93 15.96
CA PRO A 26 30.89 17.18 14.91
C PRO A 26 30.76 18.59 14.35
N ARG A 27 31.70 18.99 13.49
CA ARG A 27 31.71 20.34 12.92
C ARG A 27 30.45 20.57 12.08
N GLU A 28 29.79 21.70 12.29
CA GLU A 28 28.63 22.08 11.47
C GLU A 28 29.10 22.61 10.12
N LEU A 29 28.73 21.91 9.04
CA LEU A 29 29.14 22.21 7.66
C LEU A 29 27.92 22.14 6.72
N ASN A 30 26.77 22.72 7.09
CA ASN A 30 25.61 22.76 6.23
C ASN A 30 25.96 23.40 4.87
N CYS A 31 25.89 22.62 3.79
CA CYS A 31 26.34 22.98 2.45
C CYS A 31 27.82 23.41 2.35
N GLY A 32 28.68 23.02 3.30
CA GLY A 32 30.00 23.61 3.53
C GLY A 32 31.19 22.65 3.58
N GLY A 33 31.12 21.50 2.92
CA GLY A 33 32.21 20.52 2.86
C GLY A 33 31.80 19.13 3.34
N SER A 34 32.79 18.25 3.55
CA SER A 34 32.60 16.92 4.13
C SER A 34 33.48 16.73 5.37
N GLN A 35 33.10 15.79 6.23
CA GLN A 35 33.87 15.42 7.41
C GLN A 35 33.80 13.92 7.68
N ASP A 36 34.81 13.43 8.38
CA ASP A 36 34.91 12.04 8.80
C ASP A 36 34.82 11.98 10.32
N PHE A 37 34.13 10.97 10.85
CA PHE A 37 34.03 10.73 12.29
C PHE A 37 33.67 9.27 12.57
N THR A 38 33.88 8.83 13.80
CA THR A 38 33.53 7.46 14.24
C THR A 38 32.45 7.54 15.31
N LEU A 39 31.46 6.66 15.21
CA LEU A 39 30.45 6.44 16.24
C LEU A 39 30.75 5.13 16.94
N GLU A 40 31.05 5.18 18.24
CA GLU A 40 31.11 3.99 19.08
C GLU A 40 29.77 3.24 19.10
N THR A 41 29.76 2.01 19.58
CA THR A 41 28.51 1.22 19.76
C THR A 41 27.46 2.01 20.54
N GLY A 42 26.27 2.17 19.96
CA GLY A 42 25.18 2.98 20.54
C GLY A 42 25.46 4.49 20.60
N GLY A 43 26.60 4.94 20.07
CA GLY A 43 26.97 6.34 20.00
C GLY A 43 26.17 7.10 18.95
N CYS A 44 26.09 8.42 19.11
CA CYS A 44 25.42 9.31 18.18
C CYS A 44 26.22 10.58 17.91
N ALA A 45 25.99 11.18 16.73
CA ALA A 45 26.42 12.51 16.34
C ALA A 45 25.20 13.41 16.11
N GLN A 46 25.31 14.68 16.46
CA GLN A 46 24.24 15.67 16.30
C GLN A 46 24.73 16.92 15.58
N PHE A 47 23.91 17.45 14.65
CA PHE A 47 24.18 18.65 13.85
C PHE A 47 23.03 19.65 14.02
N SER A 48 23.30 20.87 14.52
CA SER A 48 22.27 21.86 14.89
C SER A 48 22.18 23.10 13.97
N GLY A 49 23.04 23.20 12.96
CA GLY A 49 23.12 24.32 12.00
C GLY A 49 22.17 24.22 10.81
N ILE A 50 21.06 23.49 10.94
CA ILE A 50 20.13 23.23 9.84
C ILE A 50 19.02 24.29 9.85
N PRO A 51 18.58 24.83 8.68
CA PRO A 51 17.60 25.90 8.66
C PRO A 51 16.31 25.47 9.35
N THR A 52 15.76 26.30 10.24
CA THR A 52 14.49 26.01 10.93
C THR A 52 13.30 26.00 9.97
N ALA A 53 13.38 26.70 8.83
CA ALA A 53 12.36 26.64 7.79
C ALA A 53 12.19 25.20 7.25
N ALA A 54 11.07 24.96 6.55
CA ALA A 54 10.98 23.79 5.67
C ALA A 54 12.18 23.78 4.72
N ALA A 55 12.83 22.63 4.58
CA ALA A 55 14.04 22.52 3.78
C ALA A 55 14.11 21.17 3.06
N VAL A 56 14.72 21.18 1.88
CA VAL A 56 15.15 19.96 1.20
C VAL A 56 16.60 19.72 1.56
N CYS A 57 16.88 18.55 2.11
CA CYS A 57 18.21 18.10 2.49
C CYS A 57 18.73 17.07 1.51
N GLU A 58 19.98 17.26 1.09
CA GLU A 58 20.81 16.23 0.46
C GLU A 58 21.85 15.79 1.49
N ILE A 59 22.04 14.49 1.69
CA ILE A 59 23.02 13.91 2.59
C ILE A 59 23.82 12.88 1.81
N ASN A 60 25.14 12.92 1.95
CA ASN A 60 26.02 11.90 1.39
C ASN A 60 27.03 11.47 2.45
N ALA A 61 27.26 10.17 2.56
CA ALA A 61 28.31 9.60 3.40
C ALA A 61 28.68 8.19 2.90
N SER A 62 29.79 7.65 3.40
CA SER A 62 30.10 6.24 3.33
C SER A 62 30.27 5.70 4.74
N THR A 63 29.68 4.54 5.04
CA THR A 63 29.84 3.83 6.31
C THR A 63 30.83 2.67 6.15
N ALA A 64 31.60 2.42 7.20
CA ALA A 64 32.40 1.22 7.35
C ALA A 64 32.37 0.76 8.81
N THR A 65 32.04 -0.49 9.03
CA THR A 65 31.97 -1.11 10.35
C THR A 65 33.40 -1.37 10.84
N THR A 66 33.68 -1.04 12.09
CA THR A 66 35.01 -1.17 12.70
C THR A 66 34.95 -2.00 13.97
N GLY A 67 35.94 -2.89 14.16
CA GLY A 67 36.04 -3.77 15.34
C GLY A 67 36.25 -5.24 14.96
N SER A 68 36.92 -5.99 15.84
CA SER A 68 37.34 -7.38 15.57
C SER A 68 36.22 -8.43 15.64
N LEU A 69 35.01 -8.05 16.05
CA LEU A 69 33.88 -8.96 16.34
C LEU A 69 32.59 -8.61 15.57
N CYS A 70 32.73 -7.94 14.41
CA CYS A 70 31.60 -7.46 13.60
C CYS A 70 31.13 -8.46 12.54
N TRP A 71 31.02 -9.74 12.91
CA TRP A 71 30.90 -10.83 11.93
C TRP A 71 29.47 -11.18 11.48
N PHE A 72 28.44 -10.51 12.02
CA PHE A 72 27.04 -10.80 11.68
C PHE A 72 26.18 -9.52 11.71
N PRO A 73 26.07 -8.75 10.60
CA PRO A 73 25.09 -7.67 10.50
C PRO A 73 23.70 -8.29 10.33
N GLY A 74 22.93 -8.35 11.44
CA GLY A 74 21.57 -8.88 11.47
C GLY A 74 20.46 -7.82 11.34
N GLY A 75 20.79 -6.57 11.00
CA GLY A 75 19.83 -5.46 10.99
C GLY A 75 20.41 -4.17 10.41
N LYS A 76 19.72 -3.06 10.65
CA LYS A 76 20.16 -1.70 10.27
C LYS A 76 21.35 -1.27 11.13
N ASP A 77 22.37 -0.66 10.52
CA ASP A 77 23.64 -0.31 11.18
C ASP A 77 23.71 1.18 11.53
N VAL A 78 23.00 2.02 10.77
CA VAL A 78 22.97 3.47 10.97
C VAL A 78 21.54 3.99 10.89
N SER A 79 21.25 5.01 11.70
CA SER A 79 20.03 5.81 11.57
C SER A 79 20.36 7.30 11.49
N LEU A 80 19.67 8.02 10.61
CA LEU A 80 19.66 9.47 10.50
C LEU A 80 18.26 9.98 10.80
N CYS A 81 18.10 10.96 11.70
CA CYS A 81 16.78 11.45 12.11
C CYS A 81 16.71 12.98 12.16
N PHE A 82 15.62 13.53 11.63
CA PHE A 82 15.07 14.81 12.03
C PHE A 82 13.91 14.52 12.99
N VAL A 83 14.11 14.74 14.29
CA VAL A 83 13.16 14.47 15.40
C VAL A 83 11.92 13.65 15.01
N GLY A 84 11.99 12.33 15.24
CA GLY A 84 10.89 11.40 14.98
C GLY A 84 10.80 10.88 13.54
N GLN A 85 11.33 11.60 12.55
CA GLN A 85 11.46 11.10 11.17
C GLN A 85 12.87 10.56 10.93
N CYS A 86 12.98 9.23 10.89
CA CYS A 86 14.26 8.54 10.77
C CYS A 86 14.37 7.78 9.45
N TRP A 87 15.53 7.93 8.81
CA TRP A 87 16.03 7.03 7.79
C TRP A 87 17.02 6.05 8.42
N SER A 88 17.12 4.83 7.91
CA SER A 88 17.99 3.80 8.47
C SER A 88 18.33 2.74 7.43
N ASP A 89 19.57 2.26 7.43
CA ASP A 89 20.09 1.35 6.39
C ASP A 89 21.12 0.35 6.95
N VAL A 90 21.47 -0.66 6.17
CA VAL A 90 22.35 -1.79 6.51
C VAL A 90 23.71 -1.65 5.82
N GLY A 91 24.79 -1.82 6.57
CA GLY A 91 26.12 -2.21 6.07
C GLY A 91 27.10 -1.11 5.68
N ASP A 92 28.25 -1.58 5.20
CA ASP A 92 29.37 -0.81 4.65
C ASP A 92 29.02 -0.26 3.25
N ASN A 93 28.16 0.75 3.20
CA ASN A 93 27.58 1.26 1.97
C ASN A 93 27.67 2.79 1.88
N SER A 94 27.48 3.31 0.66
CA SER A 94 27.20 4.72 0.45
C SER A 94 25.79 5.06 0.95
N LEU A 95 25.63 6.19 1.62
CA LEU A 95 24.35 6.73 2.10
C LEU A 95 23.94 8.00 1.31
N PRO A 96 23.58 7.90 0.01
CA PRO A 96 23.08 9.04 -0.75
C PRO A 96 21.59 9.25 -0.46
N ILE A 97 21.27 10.19 0.41
CA ILE A 97 19.88 10.63 0.65
C ILE A 97 19.66 11.92 -0.14
N THR A 98 18.84 11.86 -1.18
CA THR A 98 18.49 13.04 -1.98
C THR A 98 17.06 13.47 -1.68
N ASN A 99 16.78 14.77 -1.80
CA ASN A 99 15.43 15.31 -1.68
C ASN A 99 14.70 15.02 -0.35
N TRP A 100 15.43 14.87 0.76
CA TRP A 100 14.82 14.60 2.06
C TRP A 100 14.16 15.87 2.61
N GLN A 101 12.83 15.85 2.71
CA GLN A 101 12.08 16.97 3.28
C GLN A 101 12.22 16.96 4.80
N LYS A 102 12.81 18.01 5.35
CA LYS A 102 12.86 18.24 6.78
C LYS A 102 11.62 18.98 7.24
N VAL A 103 10.99 18.49 8.31
CA VAL A 103 9.87 19.14 8.98
C VAL A 103 10.23 20.59 9.38
N PRO A 104 9.30 21.56 9.26
CA PRO A 104 9.50 22.90 9.77
C PRO A 104 9.81 22.91 11.28
N ASN A 105 10.56 23.90 11.73
CA ASN A 105 11.06 24.13 13.09
C ASN A 105 12.10 23.14 13.61
N GLU A 106 12.34 22.03 12.89
CA GLU A 106 13.45 21.14 13.20
C GLU A 106 14.78 21.71 12.71
N ASN A 107 15.78 21.82 13.57
CA ASN A 107 17.11 22.31 13.18
C ASN A 107 18.22 21.30 13.50
N THR A 108 17.82 20.10 13.93
CA THR A 108 18.73 19.10 14.44
C THR A 108 18.63 17.82 13.61
N LEU A 109 19.75 17.41 13.02
CA LEU A 109 19.93 16.08 12.43
C LEU A 109 20.74 15.24 13.41
N LYS A 110 20.23 14.05 13.76
CA LYS A 110 20.92 13.08 14.62
C LYS A 110 21.29 11.84 13.82
N MET A 111 22.55 11.43 13.86
CA MET A 111 23.03 10.15 13.34
C MET A 111 23.34 9.21 14.51
N THR A 112 22.89 7.96 14.45
CA THR A 112 23.07 6.96 15.53
C THR A 112 23.61 5.65 14.96
N ASN A 113 24.63 5.09 15.63
CA ASN A 113 25.10 3.73 15.38
C ASN A 113 24.12 2.74 16.03
N LEU A 114 23.47 1.91 15.22
CA LEU A 114 22.44 0.96 15.64
C LEU A 114 23.01 -0.44 15.98
N HIS A 115 24.32 -0.66 15.86
CA HIS A 115 24.91 -1.93 16.25
C HIS A 115 24.68 -2.22 17.73
N VAL A 116 24.23 -3.45 18.01
CA VAL A 116 24.07 -4.00 19.36
C VAL A 116 25.34 -4.72 19.87
N SER A 117 26.26 -5.04 18.96
CA SER A 117 27.58 -5.62 19.27
C SER A 117 28.62 -4.50 19.47
N LYS A 118 29.84 -4.83 19.94
CA LYS A 118 30.95 -3.87 20.17
C LYS A 118 31.57 -3.29 18.87
N CYS A 119 30.74 -3.05 17.87
CA CYS A 119 31.13 -2.50 16.59
C CYS A 119 30.99 -0.99 16.61
N GLY A 120 32.09 -0.32 16.27
CA GLY A 120 32.08 1.09 15.92
C GLY A 120 31.67 1.27 14.46
N LEU A 121 31.20 2.45 14.11
CA LEU A 121 30.82 2.82 12.75
C LEU A 121 31.69 4.00 12.31
N GLN A 122 32.58 3.77 11.35
CA GLN A 122 33.36 4.82 10.71
C GLN A 122 32.52 5.48 9.61
N ILE A 123 32.35 6.79 9.71
CA ILE A 123 31.67 7.62 8.72
C ILE A 123 32.72 8.41 7.96
N SER A 124 32.72 8.28 6.64
CA SER A 124 33.63 8.98 5.74
C SER A 124 32.87 9.84 4.74
N GLY A 125 33.38 11.02 4.43
CA GLY A 125 32.80 11.92 3.44
C GLY A 125 31.42 12.48 3.83
N PHE A 126 31.07 12.50 5.13
CA PHE A 126 29.76 12.97 5.56
C PHE A 126 29.58 14.44 5.20
N SER A 127 28.58 14.69 4.34
CA SER A 127 28.15 16.02 3.95
C SER A 127 26.64 16.08 3.98
N TYR A 128 26.11 17.22 4.37
CA TYR A 128 24.69 17.51 4.25
C TYR A 128 24.49 18.93 3.74
N CYS A 129 23.48 19.12 2.91
CA CYS A 129 23.08 20.43 2.43
C CYS A 129 21.57 20.55 2.47
N CYS A 130 21.08 21.33 3.43
CA CYS A 130 19.67 21.63 3.60
C CYS A 130 19.39 23.03 3.09
N LYS A 131 18.63 23.13 1.99
CA LYS A 131 18.20 24.38 1.39
C LYS A 131 16.75 24.63 1.74
N ALA A 132 16.44 25.82 2.27
CA ALA A 132 15.06 26.20 2.56
C ALA A 132 14.22 26.05 1.28
N THR A 133 13.10 25.31 1.35
CA THR A 133 12.13 25.28 0.27
C THR A 133 11.52 26.67 0.22
N GLY A 134 11.80 27.40 -0.87
CA GLY A 134 11.52 28.82 -0.97
C GLY A 134 10.14 29.17 -0.44
N ALA A 135 10.10 30.06 0.54
CA ALA A 135 8.95 30.91 0.76
C ALA A 135 8.72 31.65 -0.56
N LYS A 136 7.93 31.06 -1.46
CA LYS A 136 7.28 31.82 -2.53
C LYS A 136 6.57 32.94 -1.78
N ASN A 137 6.95 34.18 -2.06
CA ASN A 137 6.29 35.37 -1.55
C ASN A 137 4.78 35.16 -1.61
N ARG A 138 4.17 34.82 -0.46
CA ARG A 138 2.72 34.89 -0.29
C ARG A 138 2.39 36.37 -0.24
N THR A 139 2.34 37.01 -1.40
CA THR A 139 1.32 38.03 -1.61
C THR A 139 0.00 37.34 -1.34
N SER A 140 -0.57 37.66 -0.18
CA SER A 140 -1.95 37.40 0.19
C SER A 140 -2.87 37.98 -0.88
N THR A 141 -3.08 37.24 -1.97
CA THR A 141 -4.28 37.40 -2.77
C THR A 141 -5.37 36.71 -1.96
N GLN A 142 -6.08 37.50 -1.15
CA GLN A 142 -7.45 37.15 -0.82
C GLN A 142 -8.14 36.84 -2.15
N HIS A 143 -8.44 35.58 -2.39
CA HIS A 143 -9.38 35.19 -3.43
C HIS A 143 -10.75 35.76 -3.01
N LYS A 144 -10.97 37.01 -3.40
CA LYS A 144 -12.31 37.53 -3.62
C LYS A 144 -12.91 36.57 -4.66
N ALA A 145 -13.94 35.84 -4.25
CA ALA A 145 -14.72 34.98 -5.13
C ALA A 145 -15.25 35.83 -6.29
N THR A 146 -14.46 35.97 -7.34
CA THR A 146 -14.94 36.42 -8.64
C THR A 146 -15.74 35.27 -9.17
N SER A 147 -17.06 35.46 -9.18
CA SER A 147 -18.04 34.67 -9.92
C SER A 147 -17.45 34.33 -11.28
N ALA A 148 -16.86 33.13 -11.38
CA ALA A 148 -16.26 32.64 -12.59
C ALA A 148 -17.41 32.44 -13.58
N THR A 149 -17.37 33.22 -14.65
CA THR A 149 -18.22 33.03 -15.82
C THR A 149 -18.17 31.56 -16.20
N THR A 150 -19.30 30.89 -16.08
CA THR A 150 -19.55 29.47 -16.37
C THR A 150 -19.24 29.21 -17.83
N THR A 151 -17.96 29.12 -18.15
CA THR A 151 -17.50 28.66 -19.46
C THR A 151 -17.88 27.20 -19.48
N ALA A 152 -18.87 26.88 -20.29
CA ALA A 152 -19.63 25.66 -20.21
C ALA A 152 -18.71 24.42 -20.13
N LEU A 153 -18.86 23.64 -19.06
CA LEU A 153 -18.27 22.30 -18.84
C LEU A 153 -18.75 21.26 -19.88
N VAL A 154 -19.23 21.71 -21.03
CA VAL A 154 -19.78 20.88 -22.09
C VAL A 154 -18.63 20.09 -22.71
N GLY A 155 -18.58 18.80 -22.42
CA GLY A 155 -17.70 17.83 -23.07
C GLY A 155 -16.53 17.30 -22.25
N LYS A 156 -16.35 17.69 -20.97
CA LYS A 156 -15.39 16.99 -20.09
C LYS A 156 -16.00 15.68 -19.57
N PRO A 157 -15.25 14.56 -19.57
CA PRO A 157 -15.75 13.32 -19.01
C PRO A 157 -15.97 13.45 -17.50
N LEU A 158 -17.08 12.89 -17.02
CA LEU A 158 -17.33 12.74 -15.59
C LEU A 158 -16.42 11.66 -15.00
N LEU A 159 -16.09 11.78 -13.72
CA LEU A 159 -15.36 10.73 -13.01
C LEU A 159 -16.07 9.38 -13.13
N ARG A 160 -17.41 9.39 -12.95
CA ARG A 160 -18.28 8.21 -13.10
C ARG A 160 -18.40 7.63 -14.51
N ASN A 161 -17.82 8.30 -15.51
CA ASN A 161 -17.78 7.81 -16.89
C ASN A 161 -16.34 7.42 -17.30
N SER A 162 -15.38 7.46 -16.36
CA SER A 162 -13.98 7.11 -16.63
C SER A 162 -13.72 5.68 -16.15
N ALA A 163 -13.01 4.88 -16.94
CA ALA A 163 -12.76 3.48 -16.59
C ALA A 163 -11.49 3.35 -15.72
N PHE A 164 -11.58 2.55 -14.65
CA PHE A 164 -10.49 2.22 -13.74
C PHE A 164 -10.46 0.70 -13.54
N VAL A 165 -9.28 0.11 -13.56
CA VAL A 165 -9.10 -1.23 -12.97
C VAL A 165 -8.97 -1.06 -11.46
N GLU A 166 -9.84 -1.76 -10.74
CA GLU A 166 -9.86 -1.83 -9.30
C GLU A 166 -9.41 -3.21 -8.82
N THR A 167 -8.62 -3.26 -7.76
CA THR A 167 -8.28 -4.52 -7.09
C THR A 167 -9.18 -4.76 -5.89
N HIS A 168 -9.92 -5.88 -5.92
CA HIS A 168 -10.78 -6.30 -4.82
C HIS A 168 -9.97 -6.63 -3.58
N ASP A 169 -10.39 -6.14 -2.40
CA ASP A 169 -9.73 -6.38 -1.11
C ASP A 169 -8.20 -6.18 -1.23
N SER A 170 -7.80 -5.04 -1.77
CA SER A 170 -6.44 -4.76 -2.26
C SER A 170 -5.35 -5.09 -1.25
N ALA A 171 -5.60 -4.83 0.03
CA ALA A 171 -4.63 -5.04 1.09
C ALA A 171 -4.31 -6.52 1.36
N THR A 172 -5.13 -7.45 0.90
CA THR A 172 -4.87 -8.89 1.09
C THR A 172 -3.62 -9.37 0.37
N GLY A 173 -3.07 -8.56 -0.55
CA GLY A 173 -1.73 -8.73 -1.12
C GLY A 173 -0.61 -8.89 -0.10
N PHE A 174 -0.80 -8.35 1.12
CA PHE A 174 0.12 -8.46 2.23
C PHE A 174 -0.03 -9.75 3.06
N LEU A 175 -1.05 -10.56 2.82
CA LEU A 175 -1.23 -11.84 3.50
C LEU A 175 -0.19 -12.86 3.03
N SER A 176 0.46 -13.54 3.98
CA SER A 176 1.45 -14.58 3.68
C SER A 176 0.80 -15.91 3.23
N ASP A 177 1.50 -16.72 2.43
CA ASP A 177 0.98 -18.03 2.01
C ASP A 177 0.99 -19.10 3.12
N MET A 178 1.58 -18.80 4.28
CA MET A 178 1.81 -19.78 5.34
C MET A 178 0.58 -20.04 6.22
N ASN A 179 -0.38 -19.12 6.27
CA ASN A 179 -1.58 -19.27 7.08
C ASN A 179 -2.73 -19.84 6.24
N PRO A 180 -3.33 -20.99 6.61
CA PRO A 180 -4.47 -21.57 5.88
C PRO A 180 -5.68 -20.63 5.74
N ILE A 181 -5.88 -19.71 6.70
CA ILE A 181 -6.94 -18.69 6.65
C ILE A 181 -6.75 -17.80 5.41
N ASN A 182 -5.51 -17.55 5.02
CA ASN A 182 -5.20 -16.67 3.91
C ASN A 182 -5.61 -17.29 2.56
N LYS A 183 -5.91 -18.59 2.47
CA LYS A 183 -6.37 -19.19 1.21
C LYS A 183 -7.69 -18.58 0.74
N TRP A 184 -8.65 -18.41 1.65
CA TRP A 184 -9.95 -17.83 1.33
C TRP A 184 -10.00 -16.33 1.59
N ALA A 185 -9.13 -15.76 2.43
CA ALA A 185 -9.10 -14.31 2.62
C ALA A 185 -8.24 -13.57 1.58
N ARG A 186 -7.36 -14.23 0.82
CA ARG A 186 -6.42 -13.55 -0.08
C ARG A 186 -6.97 -13.40 -1.49
N THR A 187 -7.14 -12.16 -1.93
CA THR A 187 -7.63 -11.79 -3.27
C THR A 187 -6.54 -11.23 -4.17
N GLN A 188 -5.44 -10.71 -3.60
CA GLN A 188 -4.27 -10.22 -4.33
C GLN A 188 -2.98 -10.95 -3.93
N THR A 189 -2.02 -11.03 -4.85
CA THR A 189 -0.74 -11.73 -4.67
C THR A 189 0.45 -10.82 -4.36
N VAL A 190 0.27 -9.50 -4.49
CA VAL A 190 1.31 -8.48 -4.28
C VAL A 190 0.73 -7.28 -3.53
N GLY A 191 1.55 -6.49 -2.84
CA GLY A 191 1.11 -5.28 -2.12
C GLY A 191 0.74 -4.11 -3.05
N PHE A 192 0.34 -2.96 -2.50
CA PHE A 192 -0.28 -1.87 -3.26
C PHE A 192 0.54 -1.32 -4.44
N ALA A 193 1.80 -0.92 -4.26
CA ALA A 193 2.58 -0.32 -5.35
C ALA A 193 2.73 -1.26 -6.56
N PRO A 194 3.07 -2.56 -6.37
CA PRO A 194 3.00 -3.53 -7.46
C PRO A 194 1.63 -3.68 -8.12
N GLN A 195 0.51 -3.53 -7.40
CA GLN A 195 -0.82 -3.54 -8.02
C GLN A 195 -0.99 -2.37 -9.00
N LEU A 196 -0.49 -1.18 -8.63
CA LEU A 196 -0.49 0.01 -9.50
C LEU A 196 0.44 -0.17 -10.71
N ASP A 197 1.61 -0.79 -10.51
CA ASP A 197 2.50 -1.19 -11.61
C ASP A 197 1.80 -2.17 -12.57
N CYS A 198 0.90 -3.01 -12.03
CA CYS A 198 0.08 -3.94 -12.80
C CYS A 198 -1.18 -3.30 -13.42
N GLY A 199 -1.28 -1.97 -13.44
CA GLY A 199 -2.34 -1.25 -14.14
C GLY A 199 -3.57 -0.92 -13.29
N ALA A 200 -3.61 -1.30 -12.01
CA ALA A 200 -4.66 -0.83 -11.11
C ALA A 200 -4.57 0.70 -10.95
N ARG A 201 -5.73 1.35 -10.90
CA ARG A 201 -5.88 2.79 -10.62
C ARG A 201 -6.95 3.07 -9.57
N ALA A 202 -7.59 2.02 -9.08
CA ALA A 202 -8.44 2.03 -7.91
C ALA A 202 -8.05 0.87 -6.98
N LEU A 203 -8.15 1.08 -5.67
CA LEU A 203 -7.83 0.07 -4.66
C LEU A 203 -8.99 -0.02 -3.65
N ASP A 204 -9.68 -1.15 -3.60
CA ASP A 204 -10.67 -1.46 -2.54
C ASP A 204 -9.94 -1.69 -1.20
N MET A 205 -10.12 -0.78 -0.26
CA MET A 205 -9.49 -0.78 1.07
C MET A 205 -10.54 -0.93 2.16
N ARG A 206 -10.57 -2.13 2.77
CA ARG A 206 -11.43 -2.42 3.91
C ARG A 206 -10.69 -2.20 5.22
N LEU A 207 -11.21 -1.28 6.04
CA LEU A 207 -10.50 -0.73 7.19
C LEU A 207 -11.01 -1.29 8.51
N HIS A 208 -10.10 -1.62 9.42
CA HIS A 208 -10.39 -2.14 10.74
C HIS A 208 -9.76 -1.30 11.85
N ASP A 209 -10.58 -0.75 12.75
CA ASP A 209 -10.13 -0.08 13.97
C ASP A 209 -10.05 -1.10 15.13
N ALA A 210 -8.86 -1.66 15.32
CA ALA A 210 -8.62 -2.76 16.26
C ALA A 210 -8.76 -2.37 17.74
N ILE A 211 -8.59 -1.08 18.06
CA ILE A 211 -8.57 -0.58 19.45
C ILE A 211 -9.71 0.42 19.70
N GLY A 212 -10.37 0.91 18.65
CA GLY A 212 -11.45 1.88 18.74
C GLY A 212 -10.97 3.30 18.98
N ASP A 213 -9.65 3.54 18.88
CA ASP A 213 -9.02 4.83 19.17
C ASP A 213 -8.53 5.55 17.90
N GLY A 214 -8.72 4.95 16.72
CA GLY A 214 -8.27 5.50 15.45
C GLY A 214 -6.74 5.54 15.27
N ALA A 215 -5.96 5.14 16.27
CA ALA A 215 -4.49 5.24 16.22
C ALA A 215 -3.87 4.15 15.35
N ARG A 216 -4.58 3.04 15.13
CA ARG A 216 -4.12 1.89 14.34
C ARG A 216 -5.23 1.35 13.46
N ILE A 217 -5.44 2.03 12.34
CA ILE A 217 -6.35 1.55 11.29
C ILE A 217 -5.62 0.50 10.46
N GLN A 218 -6.01 -0.75 10.65
CA GLN A 218 -5.52 -1.90 9.91
C GLN A 218 -6.41 -2.20 8.70
N PHE A 219 -5.98 -3.16 7.88
CA PHE A 219 -6.82 -3.69 6.82
C PHE A 219 -7.48 -5.01 7.24
N HIS A 220 -8.61 -5.36 6.63
CA HIS A 220 -9.23 -6.67 6.82
C HIS A 220 -9.87 -7.17 5.53
N HIS A 221 -10.28 -8.44 5.53
CA HIS A 221 -11.22 -9.01 4.58
C HIS A 221 -12.19 -9.91 5.34
N GLY A 222 -13.46 -9.52 5.38
CA GLY A 222 -14.45 -10.15 6.25
C GLY A 222 -13.96 -10.12 7.71
N PRO A 223 -13.90 -11.26 8.41
CA PRO A 223 -13.43 -11.28 9.79
C PRO A 223 -11.90 -11.34 9.92
N VAL A 224 -11.13 -11.37 8.82
CA VAL A 224 -9.67 -11.56 8.84
C VAL A 224 -8.95 -10.21 8.80
N VAL A 225 -8.34 -9.82 9.91
CA VAL A 225 -7.49 -8.61 10.00
C VAL A 225 -6.06 -8.94 9.58
N ILE A 226 -5.46 -8.06 8.78
CA ILE A 226 -4.08 -8.20 8.27
C ILE A 226 -3.10 -7.58 9.28
N LEU A 227 -2.46 -8.43 10.09
CA LEU A 227 -1.59 -7.95 11.16
C LEU A 227 -0.33 -7.25 10.63
N GLY A 228 0.06 -6.17 11.32
CA GLY A 228 1.24 -5.37 11.00
C GLY A 228 1.08 -4.45 9.79
N MET A 229 -0.05 -4.51 9.09
CA MET A 229 -0.34 -3.63 7.94
C MET A 229 -1.40 -2.61 8.35
N THR A 230 -1.00 -1.35 8.35
CA THR A 230 -1.84 -0.21 8.73
C THR A 230 -1.83 0.85 7.63
N VAL A 231 -2.80 1.76 7.65
CA VAL A 231 -2.85 2.86 6.68
C VAL A 231 -1.57 3.70 6.74
N ASP A 232 -1.08 4.05 7.94
CA ASP A 232 0.09 4.89 8.14
C ASP A 232 1.39 4.27 7.59
N ASN A 233 1.54 2.94 7.63
CA ASN A 233 2.76 2.28 7.19
C ASN A 233 2.71 1.73 5.74
N THR A 234 1.53 1.64 5.14
CA THR A 234 1.36 1.13 3.76
C THR A 234 1.01 2.21 2.74
N LEU A 235 0.22 3.22 3.10
CA LEU A 235 -0.19 4.31 2.20
C LEU A 235 0.99 5.13 1.64
N PRO A 236 2.12 5.33 2.36
CA PRO A 236 3.30 5.98 1.80
C PRO A 236 3.79 5.37 0.49
N ALA A 237 3.68 4.05 0.30
CA ALA A 237 4.09 3.40 -0.95
C ALA A 237 3.22 3.81 -2.15
N ILE A 238 1.92 4.04 -1.94
CA ILE A 238 1.01 4.55 -2.97
C ILE A 238 1.33 6.00 -3.29
N ILE A 239 1.58 6.82 -2.26
CA ILE A 239 1.96 8.22 -2.41
C ILE A 239 3.25 8.35 -3.21
N ASP A 240 4.25 7.52 -2.92
CA ASP A 240 5.52 7.51 -3.67
C ASP A 240 5.32 7.07 -5.11
N TRP A 241 4.50 6.04 -5.35
CA TRP A 241 4.12 5.65 -6.71
C TRP A 241 3.44 6.80 -7.47
N CYS A 242 2.50 7.52 -6.85
CA CYS A 242 1.82 8.67 -7.47
C CYS A 242 2.80 9.81 -7.82
N ARG A 243 3.85 10.01 -7.03
CA ARG A 243 4.89 11.03 -7.31
C ARG A 243 5.73 10.66 -8.54
N GLU A 244 6.00 9.36 -8.73
CA GLU A 244 6.65 8.86 -9.95
C GLU A 244 5.73 8.97 -11.18
N HIS A 245 4.41 9.05 -10.96
CA HIS A 245 3.38 9.06 -12.00
C HIS A 245 2.46 10.29 -11.88
N PRO A 246 2.98 11.52 -12.04
CA PRO A 246 2.24 12.74 -11.74
C PRO A 246 1.00 12.99 -12.64
N SER A 247 0.85 12.26 -13.74
CA SER A 247 -0.34 12.31 -14.61
C SER A 247 -1.44 11.32 -14.23
N GLU A 248 -1.14 10.34 -13.38
CA GLU A 248 -2.04 9.25 -13.03
C GLU A 248 -2.87 9.62 -11.80
N LEU A 249 -4.18 9.42 -11.88
CA LEU A 249 -5.08 9.51 -10.74
C LEU A 249 -5.21 8.11 -10.12
N VAL A 250 -4.88 7.99 -8.84
CA VAL A 250 -5.17 6.79 -8.05
C VAL A 250 -6.33 7.07 -7.11
N ILE A 251 -7.29 6.15 -7.07
CA ILE A 251 -8.45 6.18 -6.18
C ILE A 251 -8.26 5.11 -5.09
N VAL A 252 -8.49 5.47 -3.84
CA VAL A 252 -8.64 4.50 -2.75
C VAL A 252 -10.09 4.49 -2.32
N TYR A 253 -10.74 3.36 -2.51
CA TYR A 253 -12.13 3.15 -2.16
C TYR A 253 -12.20 2.61 -0.74
N LEU A 254 -12.76 3.38 0.19
CA LEU A 254 -12.87 3.01 1.60
C LEU A 254 -14.24 2.37 1.84
N SER A 255 -14.24 1.07 2.10
CA SER A 255 -15.44 0.25 2.19
C SER A 255 -15.42 -0.67 3.41
N HIS A 256 -16.59 -1.22 3.77
CA HIS A 256 -16.75 -2.27 4.79
C HIS A 256 -16.02 -1.98 6.10
N CYS A 257 -15.99 -0.73 6.55
CA CYS A 257 -15.19 -0.37 7.72
C CYS A 257 -15.71 -1.05 8.99
N THR A 258 -14.82 -1.60 9.80
CA THR A 258 -15.17 -2.33 11.02
C THR A 258 -14.36 -1.87 12.22
N SER A 259 -14.89 -2.11 13.41
CA SER A 259 -14.17 -1.94 14.68
C SER A 259 -14.34 -3.18 15.54
N GLY A 260 -13.41 -3.44 16.45
CA GLY A 260 -13.55 -4.56 17.37
C GLY A 260 -12.22 -5.06 17.92
N GLY A 261 -12.28 -5.76 19.05
CA GLY A 261 -11.08 -6.35 19.62
C GLY A 261 -10.59 -7.52 18.78
N ILE A 262 -9.27 -7.60 18.60
CA ILE A 262 -8.63 -8.79 18.06
C ILE A 262 -8.88 -9.93 19.05
N LEU A 263 -9.64 -10.94 18.62
CA LEU A 263 -9.72 -12.22 19.31
C LEU A 263 -8.34 -12.86 19.18
N GLN A 264 -7.46 -12.54 20.12
CA GLN A 264 -6.14 -13.11 20.22
C GLN A 264 -6.37 -14.59 20.53
N LEU A 265 -6.46 -15.43 19.50
CA LEU A 265 -6.30 -16.87 19.65
C LEU A 265 -4.95 -17.03 20.35
N GLN A 266 -4.98 -17.38 21.64
CA GLN A 266 -3.81 -17.63 22.49
C GLN A 266 -3.08 -18.91 22.03
N ALA A 267 -2.79 -19.03 20.74
CA ALA A 267 -2.02 -20.12 20.17
C ALA A 267 -0.53 -19.78 20.30
N GLY A 268 -0.03 -19.60 21.53
CA GLY A 268 1.40 -19.69 21.89
C GLY A 268 2.43 -18.91 21.07
N SER A 269 2.04 -17.96 20.20
CA SER A 269 2.96 -17.24 19.32
C SER A 269 3.82 -16.30 20.15
N ARG A 270 5.14 -16.48 20.06
CA ARG A 270 6.11 -15.51 20.54
C ARG A 270 5.85 -14.20 19.80
N SER A 271 5.86 -13.08 20.52
CA SER A 271 5.74 -11.72 19.99
C SER A 271 6.95 -11.29 19.15
N ASP A 272 7.55 -12.20 18.39
CA ASP A 272 8.64 -11.88 17.48
C ASP A 272 8.03 -11.13 16.28
N GLU A 273 8.74 -10.13 15.74
CA GLU A 273 8.32 -9.30 14.59
C GLU A 273 8.02 -10.11 13.30
N SER A 274 8.15 -11.44 13.33
CA SER A 274 7.84 -12.35 12.23
C SER A 274 6.35 -12.48 11.89
N ASP A 275 5.43 -11.93 12.70
CA ASP A 275 3.98 -12.11 12.50
C ASP A 275 3.35 -11.13 11.49
N VAL A 276 4.15 -10.25 10.85
CA VAL A 276 3.69 -9.32 9.81
C VAL A 276 3.08 -10.08 8.63
N GLY A 277 1.86 -9.69 8.21
CA GLY A 277 1.14 -10.34 7.11
C GLY A 277 0.38 -11.62 7.51
N THR A 278 0.18 -11.85 8.81
CA THR A 278 -0.68 -12.94 9.30
C THR A 278 -2.13 -12.46 9.43
N GLY A 279 -3.07 -13.21 8.86
CA GLY A 279 -4.50 -12.98 9.04
C GLY A 279 -4.99 -13.50 10.39
N VAL A 280 -5.74 -12.69 11.15
CA VAL A 280 -6.39 -13.11 12.40
C VAL A 280 -7.89 -12.86 12.36
N VAL A 281 -8.67 -13.86 12.78
CA VAL A 281 -10.13 -13.77 12.87
C VAL A 281 -10.53 -12.93 14.08
N VAL A 282 -11.32 -11.89 13.88
CA VAL A 282 -11.79 -10.99 14.94
C VAL A 282 -13.31 -10.91 14.98
N ASN A 283 -13.85 -10.45 16.12
CA ASN A 283 -15.25 -10.07 16.17
C ASN A 283 -15.37 -8.63 15.69
N THR A 284 -16.03 -8.41 14.56
CA THR A 284 -16.19 -7.11 13.95
C THR A 284 -17.54 -6.48 14.30
N THR A 285 -17.55 -5.17 14.41
CA THR A 285 -18.75 -4.33 14.45
C THR A 285 -18.64 -3.36 13.28
N ASP A 286 -19.63 -3.39 12.40
CA ASP A 286 -19.67 -2.51 11.23
C ASP A 286 -19.71 -1.04 11.65
N ARG A 287 -19.01 -0.22 10.87
CA ARG A 287 -18.86 1.22 11.06
C ARG A 287 -18.95 1.90 9.71
N LYS A 288 -19.28 3.18 9.73
CA LYS A 288 -19.19 4.03 8.53
C LYS A 288 -17.74 4.40 8.28
N CYS A 289 -17.26 4.21 7.05
CA CYS A 289 -15.94 4.67 6.65
C CYS A 289 -15.76 6.20 6.71
N ALA A 290 -16.86 6.95 6.77
CA ALA A 290 -16.85 8.39 7.03
C ALA A 290 -16.56 8.77 8.50
N ASP A 291 -16.40 7.80 9.41
CA ASP A 291 -15.98 8.07 10.79
C ASP A 291 -14.57 8.68 10.82
N ALA A 292 -14.40 9.74 11.62
CA ALA A 292 -13.16 10.49 11.73
C ALA A 292 -11.96 9.59 12.10
N ASN A 293 -12.17 8.51 12.86
CA ASN A 293 -11.10 7.57 13.20
C ASN A 293 -10.49 6.90 11.95
N PHE A 294 -11.31 6.49 10.98
CA PHE A 294 -10.80 5.88 9.74
C PHE A 294 -10.12 6.89 8.83
N LEU A 295 -10.57 8.14 8.86
CA LEU A 295 -10.06 9.20 7.99
C LEU A 295 -8.77 9.84 8.52
N ALA A 296 -8.52 9.80 9.83
CA ALA A 296 -7.39 10.48 10.45
C ALA A 296 -6.03 10.11 9.82
N PRO A 297 -5.68 8.82 9.59
CA PRO A 297 -4.41 8.46 8.96
C PRO A 297 -4.23 9.02 7.53
N PHE A 298 -5.32 9.11 6.76
CA PHE A 298 -5.28 9.72 5.42
C PHE A 298 -5.04 11.22 5.50
N GLN A 299 -5.69 11.90 6.44
CA GLN A 299 -5.52 13.34 6.67
C GLN A 299 -4.10 13.69 7.14
N GLU A 300 -3.52 12.88 8.03
CA GLU A 300 -2.13 13.03 8.49
C GLU A 300 -1.11 12.91 7.35
N LEU A 301 -1.44 12.10 6.33
CA LEU A 301 -0.64 11.93 5.12
C LEU A 301 -1.00 12.92 4.00
N ASN A 302 -1.81 13.94 4.29
CA ASN A 302 -2.30 14.95 3.34
C ASN A 302 -3.08 14.34 2.14
N VAL A 303 -3.72 13.19 2.33
CA VAL A 303 -4.61 12.57 1.33
C VAL A 303 -6.03 13.08 1.53
N ARG A 304 -6.65 13.58 0.45
CA ARG A 304 -8.04 14.04 0.48
C ARG A 304 -8.98 12.84 0.39
N VAL A 305 -9.97 12.77 1.28
CA VAL A 305 -11.06 11.80 1.22
C VAL A 305 -12.38 12.54 1.05
N LEU A 306 -13.13 12.20 0.01
CA LEU A 306 -14.44 12.77 -0.28
C LEU A 306 -15.55 11.87 0.26
N MET A 307 -16.47 12.47 1.01
CA MET A 307 -17.62 11.79 1.62
C MET A 307 -18.96 12.22 1.00
N ASP A 308 -18.98 13.33 0.25
CA ASP A 308 -20.19 13.80 -0.44
C ASP A 308 -20.35 13.06 -1.77
N SER A 309 -21.15 11.99 -1.75
CA SER A 309 -21.42 11.19 -2.93
C SER A 309 -22.09 11.98 -4.05
N GLY A 310 -22.89 13.00 -3.74
CA GLY A 310 -23.47 13.89 -4.75
C GLY A 310 -22.39 14.67 -5.49
N HIS A 311 -21.39 15.18 -4.76
CA HIS A 311 -20.23 15.84 -5.33
C HIS A 311 -19.38 14.88 -6.16
N VAL A 312 -19.02 13.71 -5.62
CA VAL A 312 -18.20 12.70 -6.32
C VAL A 312 -18.87 12.25 -7.62
N ASN A 313 -20.19 12.05 -7.60
CA ASN A 313 -20.94 11.61 -8.78
C ASN A 313 -21.15 12.68 -9.84
N SER A 314 -21.02 13.96 -9.48
CA SER A 314 -21.17 15.08 -10.42
C SER A 314 -19.85 15.68 -10.89
N MET A 315 -18.72 15.33 -10.27
CA MET A 315 -17.43 15.89 -10.63
C MET A 315 -16.90 15.32 -11.95
N THR A 316 -16.21 16.18 -12.70
CA THR A 316 -15.41 15.79 -13.86
C THR A 316 -14.15 15.06 -13.43
N LEU A 317 -13.58 14.26 -14.31
CA LEU A 317 -12.28 13.60 -14.06
C LEU A 317 -11.18 14.63 -13.74
N GLU A 318 -11.22 15.80 -14.38
CA GLU A 318 -10.24 16.86 -14.16
C GLU A 318 -10.40 17.55 -12.80
N GLU A 319 -11.65 17.75 -12.33
CA GLU A 319 -11.90 18.20 -10.96
C GLU A 319 -11.41 17.17 -9.93
N ALA A 320 -11.62 15.87 -10.21
CA ALA A 320 -11.13 14.80 -9.35
C ALA A 320 -9.60 14.83 -9.23
N LYS A 321 -8.89 14.98 -10.36
CA LYS A 321 -7.43 15.17 -10.40
C LYS A 321 -6.97 16.40 -9.62
N GLU A 322 -7.66 17.53 -9.75
CA GLU A 322 -7.32 18.76 -9.03
C GLU A 322 -7.45 18.56 -7.50
N VAL A 323 -8.54 17.94 -7.06
CA VAL A 323 -8.77 17.65 -5.63
C VAL A 323 -7.78 16.62 -5.09
N ALA A 324 -7.39 15.65 -5.91
CA ALA A 324 -6.46 14.57 -5.57
C ALA A 324 -4.99 15.02 -5.46
N GLY A 325 -4.67 16.26 -5.86
CA GLY A 325 -3.29 16.74 -5.93
C GLY A 325 -2.56 16.65 -4.59
N LEU A 326 -1.44 15.91 -4.58
CA LEU A 326 -0.56 15.80 -3.42
C LEU A 326 0.45 16.96 -3.39
N GLU A 327 0.89 17.38 -2.20
CA GLU A 327 1.80 18.53 -2.03
C GLU A 327 3.13 18.42 -2.82
N ARG A 328 3.57 17.19 -3.13
CA ARG A 328 4.83 16.90 -3.81
C ARG A 328 4.64 16.32 -5.22
N GLY A 329 3.45 16.51 -5.80
CA GLY A 329 3.09 15.91 -7.09
C GLY A 329 2.49 14.52 -6.93
N GLY A 330 1.83 14.06 -8.00
CA GLY A 330 0.96 12.88 -7.94
C GLY A 330 -0.46 13.22 -7.53
N MET A 331 -1.37 12.27 -7.77
CA MET A 331 -2.79 12.43 -7.49
C MET A 331 -3.32 11.18 -6.79
N LEU A 332 -3.78 11.35 -5.55
CA LEU A 332 -4.37 10.29 -4.74
C LEU A 332 -5.65 10.80 -4.09
N LEU A 333 -6.77 10.14 -4.38
CA LEU A 333 -8.09 10.51 -3.91
C LEU A 333 -8.73 9.36 -3.13
N GLY A 334 -9.14 9.62 -1.91
CA GLY A 334 -10.04 8.72 -1.18
C GLY A 334 -11.50 9.01 -1.49
N ILE A 335 -12.30 7.97 -1.61
CA ILE A 335 -13.77 8.05 -1.62
C ILE A 335 -14.33 6.98 -0.68
N THR A 336 -15.49 7.24 -0.08
CA THR A 336 -16.13 6.29 0.85
C THR A 336 -17.22 5.45 0.18
N GLU A 337 -17.60 4.35 0.83
CA GLU A 337 -18.70 3.44 0.46
C GLU A 337 -19.98 4.12 -0.03
N ASP A 338 -20.36 5.26 0.54
CA ASP A 338 -21.58 5.97 0.16
C ASP A 338 -21.49 6.58 -1.26
N SER A 339 -20.31 6.61 -1.89
CA SER A 339 -20.06 7.19 -3.22
C SER A 339 -20.15 6.20 -4.37
N MET A 340 -20.12 4.90 -4.10
CA MET A 340 -20.03 3.86 -5.12
C MET A 340 -21.10 2.79 -4.91
N ASN A 341 -21.71 2.32 -6.00
CA ASN A 341 -22.56 1.14 -5.95
C ASN A 341 -21.69 -0.12 -6.06
N GLU A 342 -21.56 -0.84 -4.95
CA GLU A 342 -20.98 -2.18 -4.91
C GLU A 342 -22.00 -3.21 -5.42
N ASN A 343 -21.64 -3.99 -6.44
CA ASN A 343 -22.54 -4.98 -7.01
C ASN A 343 -22.11 -6.39 -6.61
N TRP A 344 -22.62 -6.86 -5.47
CA TRP A 344 -22.42 -8.24 -5.02
C TRP A 344 -23.62 -9.12 -5.39
N ASP A 345 -23.35 -10.26 -6.01
CA ASP A 345 -24.29 -11.33 -6.30
C ASP A 345 -23.66 -12.69 -5.89
N PRO A 346 -24.07 -13.26 -4.75
CA PRO A 346 -23.53 -14.52 -4.25
C PRO A 346 -23.95 -15.74 -5.09
N SER A 347 -24.62 -15.56 -6.23
CA SER A 347 -24.85 -16.63 -7.21
C SER A 347 -23.72 -16.76 -8.24
N ILE A 348 -22.82 -15.77 -8.31
CA ILE A 348 -21.70 -15.69 -9.26
C ILE A 348 -20.49 -16.45 -8.73
N THR A 349 -20.64 -17.76 -8.61
CA THR A 349 -19.66 -18.58 -7.90
C THR A 349 -19.22 -19.79 -8.71
N TRP A 350 -18.01 -20.26 -8.41
CA TRP A 350 -17.46 -21.45 -9.02
C TRP A 350 -16.55 -22.22 -8.06
N THR A 351 -16.91 -23.46 -7.73
CA THR A 351 -16.28 -24.25 -6.67
C THR A 351 -15.00 -25.01 -7.09
N GLY A 352 -14.36 -24.63 -8.20
CA GLY A 352 -13.03 -25.16 -8.57
C GLY A 352 -12.92 -26.68 -8.78
N GLN A 353 -14.03 -27.40 -8.95
CA GLN A 353 -14.02 -28.88 -8.98
C GLN A 353 -13.41 -29.47 -10.26
N ARG A 354 -13.16 -28.65 -11.30
CA ARG A 354 -12.60 -29.05 -12.61
C ARG A 354 -11.69 -27.93 -13.12
N CYS A 355 -10.87 -28.20 -14.15
CA CYS A 355 -10.27 -27.10 -14.90
C CYS A 355 -11.40 -26.33 -15.60
N GLY A 356 -11.50 -25.05 -15.29
CA GLY A 356 -12.53 -24.12 -15.77
C GLY A 356 -13.96 -24.41 -15.29
N PRO A 357 -14.83 -23.38 -15.33
CA PRO A 357 -16.17 -23.46 -14.76
C PRO A 357 -17.21 -24.20 -15.60
N GLY A 358 -16.92 -24.44 -16.88
CA GLY A 358 -17.93 -24.84 -17.85
C GLY A 358 -18.85 -23.66 -18.23
N GLU A 359 -19.80 -23.89 -19.13
CA GLU A 359 -20.65 -22.81 -19.69
C GLU A 359 -21.54 -22.15 -18.64
N GLY A 360 -22.09 -22.92 -17.69
CA GLY A 360 -23.08 -22.42 -16.74
C GLY A 360 -22.60 -21.25 -15.89
N PRO A 361 -21.49 -21.35 -15.14
CA PRO A 361 -21.00 -20.23 -14.33
C PRO A 361 -20.52 -19.05 -15.18
N TRP A 362 -19.99 -19.27 -16.39
CA TRP A 362 -19.67 -18.17 -17.31
C TRP A 362 -20.92 -17.40 -17.74
N GLN A 363 -22.00 -18.10 -18.11
CA GLN A 363 -23.28 -17.48 -18.46
C GLN A 363 -23.85 -16.67 -17.31
N LYS A 364 -23.71 -17.16 -16.07
CA LYS A 364 -24.12 -16.42 -14.86
C LYS A 364 -23.31 -15.14 -14.67
N LEU A 365 -21.97 -15.25 -14.67
CA LEU A 365 -21.07 -14.10 -14.56
C LEU A 365 -21.40 -13.07 -15.65
N TRP A 366 -21.61 -13.54 -16.89
CA TRP A 366 -21.90 -12.67 -18.01
C TRP A 366 -23.27 -11.98 -17.90
N GLY A 367 -24.30 -12.72 -17.49
CA GLY A 367 -25.61 -12.16 -17.19
C GLY A 367 -25.56 -11.10 -16.08
N TYR A 368 -24.75 -11.35 -15.05
CA TYR A 368 -24.48 -10.39 -13.98
C TYR A 368 -23.77 -9.13 -14.50
N VAL A 369 -22.71 -9.26 -15.30
CA VAL A 369 -21.98 -8.11 -15.87
C VAL A 369 -22.92 -7.24 -16.71
N GLY A 370 -23.70 -7.84 -17.61
CA GLY A 370 -24.66 -7.11 -18.44
C GLY A 370 -25.76 -6.42 -17.65
N THR A 371 -26.29 -7.09 -16.62
CA THR A 371 -27.29 -6.49 -15.71
C THR A 371 -26.70 -5.33 -14.93
N THR A 372 -25.49 -5.53 -14.41
CA THR A 372 -24.78 -4.53 -13.62
C THR A 372 -24.53 -3.30 -14.48
N LEU A 373 -23.90 -3.41 -15.65
CA LEU A 373 -23.66 -2.30 -16.58
C LEU A 373 -24.95 -1.59 -17.02
N GLY A 374 -26.02 -2.34 -17.29
CA GLY A 374 -27.31 -1.76 -17.74
C GLY A 374 -28.06 -0.97 -16.66
N SER A 375 -27.78 -1.21 -15.38
CA SER A 375 -28.48 -0.58 -14.25
C SER A 375 -27.94 0.80 -13.86
N GLN A 376 -26.84 1.25 -14.46
CA GLN A 376 -26.02 2.35 -13.93
C GLN A 376 -26.38 3.67 -14.58
N GLN A 377 -27.22 4.46 -13.93
CA GLN A 377 -27.41 5.86 -14.30
C GLN A 377 -27.17 6.76 -13.11
N GLY A 378 -26.11 7.57 -13.21
CA GLY A 378 -25.91 8.73 -12.35
C GLY A 378 -25.02 8.53 -11.12
N THR A 379 -24.41 7.37 -10.93
CA THR A 379 -23.50 7.10 -9.79
C THR A 379 -22.21 6.42 -10.24
N LEU A 380 -21.14 6.49 -9.44
CA LEU A 380 -19.99 5.60 -9.56
C LEU A 380 -20.47 4.18 -9.35
N ASN A 381 -19.87 3.26 -10.09
CA ASN A 381 -20.27 1.87 -10.02
C ASN A 381 -19.10 0.93 -10.23
N GLN A 382 -19.10 -0.13 -9.43
CA GLN A 382 -18.19 -1.25 -9.48
C GLN A 382 -18.83 -2.46 -10.18
N VAL A 383 -18.16 -3.00 -11.19
CA VAL A 383 -18.47 -4.32 -11.77
C VAL A 383 -17.46 -5.32 -11.22
N GLN A 384 -17.93 -6.31 -10.47
CA GLN A 384 -17.07 -7.31 -9.86
C GLN A 384 -16.85 -8.48 -10.82
N SER A 385 -15.74 -8.46 -11.54
CA SER A 385 -15.43 -9.41 -12.60
C SER A 385 -14.58 -10.58 -12.12
N PHE A 386 -15.03 -11.24 -11.05
CA PHE A 386 -14.40 -12.41 -10.44
C PHE A 386 -15.44 -13.37 -9.85
N TRP A 387 -14.99 -14.57 -9.43
CA TRP A 387 -15.86 -15.48 -8.67
C TRP A 387 -16.10 -14.95 -7.27
N GLN A 388 -17.36 -14.67 -6.98
CA GLN A 388 -17.81 -14.19 -5.70
C GLN A 388 -17.97 -15.37 -4.74
N GLU A 389 -17.71 -15.14 -3.46
CA GLU A 389 -17.75 -16.20 -2.47
C GLU A 389 -19.20 -16.52 -2.08
N SER A 390 -19.63 -17.75 -2.31
CA SER A 390 -20.88 -18.27 -1.74
C SER A 390 -20.54 -19.46 -0.87
N GLY A 391 -20.53 -19.28 0.45
CA GLY A 391 -20.17 -20.41 1.29
C GLY A 391 -20.49 -20.22 2.76
N THR A 392 -20.80 -21.35 3.38
CA THR A 392 -20.66 -21.51 4.82
C THR A 392 -19.18 -21.53 5.21
N THR A 393 -18.85 -21.27 6.48
CA THR A 393 -17.46 -21.28 6.98
C THR A 393 -16.70 -22.57 6.65
N ALA A 394 -17.40 -23.71 6.52
CA ALA A 394 -16.79 -24.99 6.17
C ALA A 394 -16.35 -25.08 4.70
N GLU A 395 -17.08 -24.45 3.77
CA GLU A 395 -16.72 -24.41 2.36
C GLU A 395 -15.54 -23.45 2.13
N LEU A 396 -15.51 -22.34 2.86
CA LEU A 396 -14.42 -21.37 2.81
C LEU A 396 -13.06 -22.00 3.20
N MET A 397 -13.02 -22.98 4.09
CA MET A 397 -11.76 -23.65 4.45
C MET A 397 -11.05 -24.37 3.28
N PHE A 398 -11.79 -24.74 2.23
CA PHE A 398 -11.24 -25.36 1.03
C PHE A 398 -11.14 -24.39 -0.15
N TRP A 399 -11.74 -23.22 -0.02
CA TRP A 399 -11.74 -22.19 -1.04
C TRP A 399 -10.37 -21.52 -1.12
N ASN A 400 -9.88 -21.32 -2.34
CA ASN A 400 -8.67 -20.55 -2.59
C ASN A 400 -8.93 -19.57 -3.73
N ILE A 401 -9.18 -18.30 -3.40
CA ILE A 401 -9.60 -17.28 -4.38
C ILE A 401 -8.54 -17.14 -5.48
N ILE A 402 -7.27 -16.98 -5.12
CA ILE A 402 -6.17 -16.82 -6.09
C ILE A 402 -6.11 -18.03 -7.02
N LYS A 403 -6.11 -19.23 -6.44
CA LYS A 403 -6.05 -20.47 -7.22
C LYS A 403 -7.24 -20.61 -8.16
N TYR A 404 -8.45 -20.28 -7.71
CA TYR A 404 -9.64 -20.36 -8.55
C TYR A 404 -9.65 -19.29 -9.64
N ASN A 405 -9.17 -18.08 -9.36
CA ASN A 405 -8.96 -17.06 -10.38
C ASN A 405 -8.01 -17.57 -11.49
N GLU A 406 -6.88 -18.16 -11.10
CA GLU A 406 -5.87 -18.72 -12.03
C GLU A 406 -6.42 -19.94 -12.81
N GLN A 407 -7.07 -20.89 -12.13
CA GLN A 407 -7.57 -22.12 -12.74
C GLN A 407 -8.75 -21.89 -13.68
N SER A 408 -9.62 -20.91 -13.41
CA SER A 408 -10.69 -20.54 -14.33
C SER A 408 -10.21 -19.66 -15.47
N GLN A 409 -9.04 -19.03 -15.35
CA GLN A 409 -8.57 -17.98 -16.25
C GLN A 409 -9.59 -16.83 -16.38
N ILE A 410 -10.23 -16.44 -15.27
CA ILE A 410 -11.31 -15.44 -15.33
C ILE A 410 -10.82 -14.08 -15.82
N ASN A 411 -9.63 -13.65 -15.42
CA ASN A 411 -9.07 -12.39 -15.90
C ASN A 411 -8.77 -12.44 -17.42
N HIS A 412 -8.36 -13.60 -17.94
CA HIS A 412 -8.22 -13.77 -19.40
C HIS A 412 -9.58 -13.69 -20.10
N PHE A 413 -10.60 -14.39 -19.57
CA PHE A 413 -11.96 -14.30 -20.10
C PHE A 413 -12.48 -12.85 -20.10
N VAL A 414 -12.28 -12.13 -18.99
CA VAL A 414 -12.65 -10.70 -18.86
C VAL A 414 -11.94 -9.85 -19.91
N LEU A 415 -10.64 -10.06 -20.12
CA LEU A 415 -9.87 -9.37 -21.17
C LEU A 415 -10.47 -9.56 -22.56
N GLU A 416 -10.82 -10.80 -22.92
CA GLU A 416 -11.44 -11.09 -24.22
C GLU A 416 -12.83 -10.44 -24.34
N GLN A 417 -13.64 -10.45 -23.28
CA GLN A 417 -14.93 -9.77 -23.27
C GLN A 417 -14.79 -8.24 -23.41
N ILE A 418 -13.78 -7.62 -22.78
CA ILE A 418 -13.50 -6.18 -22.98
C ILE A 418 -13.18 -5.89 -24.45
N ARG A 419 -12.31 -6.71 -25.07
CA ARG A 419 -11.96 -6.58 -26.50
C ARG A 419 -13.15 -6.73 -27.43
N ASN A 420 -14.14 -7.53 -27.02
CA ASN A 420 -15.41 -7.70 -27.73
C ASN A 420 -16.42 -6.58 -27.46
N GLY A 421 -16.04 -5.52 -26.75
CA GLY A 421 -16.89 -4.35 -26.46
C GLY A 421 -17.89 -4.57 -25.33
N ALA A 422 -17.78 -5.69 -24.63
CA ALA A 422 -18.80 -6.15 -23.70
C ALA A 422 -18.79 -5.36 -22.37
N TYR A 423 -17.71 -4.62 -22.10
CA TYR A 423 -17.53 -3.72 -20.96
C TYR A 423 -17.64 -2.23 -21.33
N GLU A 424 -18.27 -1.89 -22.45
CA GLU A 424 -18.48 -0.49 -22.83
C GLU A 424 -19.23 0.27 -21.71
N GLY A 425 -18.64 1.38 -21.27
CA GLY A 425 -19.20 2.22 -20.19
C GLY A 425 -18.87 1.76 -18.77
N VAL A 426 -18.03 0.75 -18.57
CA VAL A 426 -17.56 0.37 -17.24
C VAL A 426 -16.84 1.54 -16.55
N ASN A 427 -17.15 1.76 -15.26
CA ASN A 427 -16.50 2.78 -14.43
C ASN A 427 -15.39 2.14 -13.58
N PHE A 428 -15.72 1.33 -12.57
CA PHE A 428 -14.74 0.54 -11.83
C PHE A 428 -14.88 -0.92 -12.23
N LEU A 429 -13.84 -1.48 -12.85
CA LEU A 429 -13.74 -2.90 -13.17
C LEU A 429 -12.90 -3.57 -12.09
N GLU A 430 -13.58 -4.26 -11.17
CA GLU A 430 -12.91 -4.86 -10.03
C GLU A 430 -12.47 -6.29 -10.34
N VAL A 431 -11.22 -6.62 -10.02
CA VAL A 431 -10.61 -7.93 -10.28
C VAL A 431 -9.91 -8.50 -9.05
N ASN A 432 -9.95 -9.84 -8.96
CA ASN A 432 -9.04 -10.60 -8.11
C ASN A 432 -7.74 -10.89 -8.89
N ASN A 433 -6.62 -11.00 -8.16
CA ASN A 433 -5.30 -11.35 -8.67
C ASN A 433 -4.85 -10.50 -9.88
N ILE A 434 -4.56 -9.22 -9.66
CA ILE A 434 -4.12 -8.30 -10.72
C ILE A 434 -2.88 -8.78 -11.50
N CYS A 435 -2.06 -9.64 -10.89
CA CYS A 435 -0.92 -10.27 -11.55
C CYS A 435 -1.31 -11.15 -12.75
N ALA A 436 -2.57 -11.61 -12.84
CA ALA A 436 -3.11 -12.33 -13.97
C ALA A 436 -3.81 -11.34 -14.93
N HIS A 437 -3.11 -10.89 -15.97
CA HIS A 437 -3.62 -9.99 -17.01
C HIS A 437 -4.00 -8.55 -16.61
N GLY A 438 -3.60 -8.07 -15.42
CA GLY A 438 -3.89 -6.70 -14.98
C GLY A 438 -3.48 -5.62 -15.98
N PRO A 439 -2.21 -5.58 -16.46
CA PRO A 439 -1.78 -4.58 -17.42
C PRO A 439 -2.60 -4.61 -18.72
N GLU A 440 -2.90 -5.79 -19.24
CA GLU A 440 -3.65 -5.96 -20.49
C GLU A 440 -5.12 -5.56 -20.34
N ILE A 441 -5.74 -5.87 -19.20
CA ILE A 441 -7.10 -5.43 -18.87
C ILE A 441 -7.14 -3.90 -18.78
N ALA A 442 -6.18 -3.30 -18.06
CA ALA A 442 -6.07 -1.85 -17.91
C ALA A 442 -5.94 -1.15 -19.28
N GLU A 443 -5.07 -1.64 -20.15
CA GLU A 443 -4.93 -1.13 -21.52
C GLU A 443 -6.21 -1.31 -22.34
N ALA A 444 -6.88 -2.45 -22.22
CA ALA A 444 -8.11 -2.75 -22.96
C ALA A 444 -9.29 -1.82 -22.59
N ILE A 445 -9.34 -1.32 -21.35
CA ILE A 445 -10.33 -0.32 -20.91
C ILE A 445 -9.84 1.14 -21.07
N GLY A 446 -8.66 1.35 -21.67
CA GLY A 446 -8.14 2.67 -22.03
C GLY A 446 -7.18 3.31 -21.02
N THR A 447 -6.72 2.57 -20.00
CA THR A 447 -5.67 3.03 -19.07
C THR A 447 -4.29 2.84 -19.72
N THR A 448 -3.38 3.79 -19.52
CA THR A 448 -1.98 3.62 -19.98
C THR A 448 -1.15 2.91 -18.90
N VAL A 449 -0.47 1.83 -19.28
CA VAL A 449 0.51 1.15 -18.42
C VAL A 449 1.88 1.24 -19.08
N SER A 450 2.85 1.89 -18.42
CA SER A 450 4.15 2.10 -19.02
C SER A 450 4.93 0.77 -19.17
N ALA A 451 5.91 0.75 -20.07
CA ALA A 451 6.77 -0.43 -20.22
C ALA A 451 7.57 -0.72 -18.94
N LEU A 452 7.93 0.31 -18.18
CA LEU A 452 8.60 0.17 -16.89
C LEU A 452 7.67 -0.45 -15.85
N ASP A 453 6.42 -0.01 -15.79
CA ASP A 453 5.42 -0.56 -14.85
C ASP A 453 5.12 -2.02 -15.16
N LYS A 454 4.96 -2.38 -16.43
CA LYS A 454 4.84 -3.79 -16.85
C LYS A 454 6.02 -4.63 -16.38
N GLN A 455 7.23 -4.11 -16.47
CA GLN A 455 8.43 -4.80 -15.99
C GLN A 455 8.42 -4.94 -14.46
N ARG A 456 8.05 -3.89 -13.72
CA ARG A 456 7.93 -3.91 -12.25
C ARG A 456 6.84 -4.89 -11.80
N CYS A 457 5.69 -4.86 -12.46
CA CYS A 457 4.60 -5.82 -12.28
C CYS A 457 5.09 -7.25 -12.48
N GLN A 458 5.73 -7.55 -13.63
CA GLN A 458 6.28 -8.88 -13.90
C GLN A 458 7.32 -9.31 -12.86
N ALA A 459 8.16 -8.39 -12.37
CA ALA A 459 9.14 -8.68 -11.34
C ALA A 459 8.49 -9.01 -9.98
N ALA A 460 7.42 -8.31 -9.61
CA ALA A 460 6.69 -8.53 -8.36
C ALA A 460 5.82 -9.79 -8.39
N CYS A 461 5.12 -10.02 -9.50
CA CYS A 461 4.20 -11.13 -9.70
C CYS A 461 4.92 -12.45 -10.04
N GLY A 462 6.13 -12.38 -10.60
CA GLY A 462 6.81 -13.51 -11.21
C GLY A 462 6.15 -13.96 -12.51
N SER A 463 6.55 -15.13 -13.02
CA SER A 463 5.88 -15.73 -14.18
C SER A 463 4.45 -16.13 -13.80
N PRO A 464 3.43 -15.85 -14.65
CA PRO A 464 2.08 -16.32 -14.43
C PRO A 464 2.08 -17.82 -14.11
N ARG A 465 1.56 -18.18 -12.93
CA ARG A 465 1.40 -19.57 -12.52
C ARG A 465 0.13 -20.12 -13.16
N TYR A 466 0.09 -20.18 -14.48
CA TYR A 466 -0.86 -21.06 -15.14
C TYR A 466 -0.43 -22.49 -14.79
N GLU A 467 -1.09 -23.09 -13.78
CA GLU A 467 -0.89 -24.49 -13.43
C GLU A 467 -0.91 -25.27 -14.75
N ALA A 468 0.23 -25.88 -15.11
CA ALA A 468 0.36 -26.66 -16.34
C ALA A 468 -0.65 -27.82 -16.40
N GLU A 469 -1.33 -28.08 -15.28
CA GLU A 469 -2.39 -29.07 -15.11
C GLU A 469 -3.67 -28.76 -15.91
N CYS A 470 -3.96 -27.48 -16.24
CA CYS A 470 -5.14 -27.13 -17.05
C CYS A 470 -4.88 -26.98 -18.56
N LYS A 471 -3.71 -27.42 -19.07
CA LYS A 471 -3.32 -27.37 -20.51
C LYS A 471 -4.16 -28.23 -21.48
N LYS A 472 -5.38 -28.64 -21.11
CA LYS A 472 -6.29 -29.42 -21.95
C LYS A 472 -7.66 -28.76 -22.11
N PHE A 473 -7.72 -27.43 -22.18
CA PHE A 473 -8.90 -26.80 -22.76
C PHE A 473 -8.79 -26.89 -24.29
N PRO A 474 -9.71 -27.59 -24.96
CA PRO A 474 -9.77 -27.54 -26.41
C PRO A 474 -10.15 -26.09 -26.81
N GLU A 475 -9.42 -25.55 -27.80
CA GLU A 475 -9.57 -24.17 -28.30
C GLU A 475 -10.99 -23.89 -28.87
N ASP A 476 -11.82 -24.91 -29.02
CA ASP A 476 -13.17 -24.84 -29.58
C ASP A 476 -14.21 -24.22 -28.63
N LEU A 477 -13.93 -24.10 -27.33
CA LEU A 477 -14.84 -23.47 -26.36
C LEU A 477 -14.68 -21.94 -26.22
N ILE A 478 -13.75 -21.32 -26.95
CA ILE A 478 -13.51 -19.86 -26.92
C ILE A 478 -14.29 -19.13 -28.03
N GLN A 479 -15.02 -19.83 -28.90
CA GLN A 479 -15.86 -19.20 -29.93
C GLN A 479 -17.24 -18.81 -29.38
N TYR A 480 -17.31 -17.76 -28.54
CA TYR A 480 -18.57 -17.14 -28.11
C TYR A 480 -18.50 -15.62 -28.10
#